data_AF-A0A2E8D0L3-F1
#
_entry.id   AF-A0A2E8D0L3-F1
#
_cell.length_a   1.000
_cell.length_b   1.000
_cell.length_c   1.000
_cell.angle_alpha   90.00
_cell.angle_beta   90.00
_cell.angle_gamma   90.00
#
_symmetry.space_group_name_H-M   'P 1'
#
loop_
_entity.id
_entity.type
_entity.pdbx_description
1 polymer ?
#
loop_
_entity_poly.entity_id
_entity_poly.type
_entity_poly.pdbx_seq_one_letter_code
_entity_poly.pdbx_strand_id
1 'polypeptide(L)'
;MIDQDDPDPNRRYKGFYGVIGRRPMVSPDGIRWTLLETSVLPSSDESNMSYDRAHKTFIATLKRGGPFGRSHRIWTSRDFTE
;
A
#
# COMPACT_ATOMS: atom_id res chain seq x y z
N MET A 1 -5.82 -3.85 4.00
CA MET A 1 -6.78 -3.10 4.83
C MET A 1 -8.10 -2.92 4.08
N ILE A 2 -9.19 -2.64 4.79
CA ILE A 2 -10.45 -2.23 4.17
C ILE A 2 -10.48 -0.71 4.00
N ASP A 3 -10.88 -0.25 2.82
CA ASP A 3 -11.15 1.15 2.49
C ASP A 3 -12.65 1.29 2.23
N GLN A 4 -13.36 1.89 3.18
CA GLN A 4 -14.81 2.06 3.12
C GLN A 4 -15.22 3.27 2.27
N ASP A 5 -14.26 4.12 1.90
CA ASP A 5 -14.51 5.39 1.23
C ASP A 5 -14.24 5.30 -0.28
N ASP A 6 -13.72 4.17 -0.77
CA ASP A 6 -13.59 3.92 -2.22
C ASP A 6 -14.97 3.67 -2.86
N PRO A 7 -15.35 4.46 -3.88
CA PRO A 7 -16.64 4.28 -4.56
C PRO A 7 -16.68 3.02 -5.43
N ASP A 8 -15.55 2.46 -5.85
CA ASP A 8 -15.49 1.24 -6.64
C ASP A 8 -15.58 0.01 -5.72
N PRO A 9 -16.67 -0.78 -5.78
CA PRO A 9 -16.81 -1.98 -4.96
C PRO A 9 -15.74 -3.04 -5.24
N ASN A 10 -15.07 -2.99 -6.40
CA ASN A 10 -13.95 -3.87 -6.73
C ASN A 10 -12.65 -3.50 -6.01
N ARG A 11 -12.62 -2.35 -5.33
CA ARG A 11 -11.43 -1.81 -4.65
C ARG A 11 -11.59 -1.66 -3.14
N ARG A 12 -12.57 -2.34 -2.53
CA ARG A 12 -12.86 -2.30 -1.08
C ARG A 12 -11.69 -2.69 -0.18
N TYR A 13 -10.86 -3.61 -0.63
CA TYR A 13 -9.66 -4.02 0.08
C TYR A 13 -8.43 -3.52 -0.67
N LYS A 14 -7.48 -2.96 0.09
CA LYS A 14 -6.18 -2.48 -0.39
C LYS A 14 -5.06 -3.29 0.23
N GLY A 15 -4.01 -3.56 -0.52
CA GLY A 15 -2.86 -4.31 -0.02
C GLY A 15 -1.61 -4.12 -0.86
N PHE A 16 -0.53 -4.78 -0.45
CA PHE A 16 0.70 -4.83 -1.20
C PHE A 16 1.09 -6.27 -1.50
N TYR A 17 1.42 -6.53 -2.76
CA TYR A 17 1.98 -7.79 -3.22
C TYR A 17 3.51 -7.73 -3.28
N GLY A 18 4.16 -8.85 -2.98
CA GLY A 18 5.61 -9.03 -3.09
C GLY A 18 6.33 -9.09 -1.75
N VAL A 19 7.35 -9.94 -1.68
CA VAL A 19 8.25 -10.04 -0.51
C VAL A 19 9.25 -8.89 -0.51
N ILE A 20 9.92 -8.66 -1.64
CA ILE A 20 10.83 -7.53 -1.88
C ILE A 20 10.23 -6.64 -2.96
N GLY A 21 10.16 -5.34 -2.69
CA GLY A 21 9.35 -4.41 -3.47
C GLY A 21 7.85 -4.66 -3.23
N ARG A 22 7.09 -3.57 -3.13
CA ARG A 22 5.65 -3.62 -2.89
C ARG A 22 4.91 -3.11 -4.10
N ARG A 23 3.96 -3.92 -4.57
CA ARG A 23 3.04 -3.59 -5.66
C ARG A 23 1.64 -3.39 -5.09
N PRO A 24 1.04 -2.20 -5.21
CA PRO A 24 -0.36 -1.98 -4.89
C PRO A 24 -1.28 -3.02 -5.54
N MET A 25 -2.21 -3.55 -4.76
CA MET A 25 -3.23 -4.51 -5.19
C MET A 25 -4.56 -4.19 -4.52
N VAL A 26 -5.65 -4.50 -5.21
CA VAL A 26 -7.02 -4.28 -4.74
C VAL A 26 -7.85 -5.55 -4.80
N SER A 27 -8.90 -5.61 -3.98
CA SER A 27 -9.83 -6.73 -4.00
C SER A 27 -11.25 -6.29 -3.58
N PRO A 28 -12.30 -6.88 -4.17
CA PRO A 28 -13.68 -6.71 -3.69
C PRO A 28 -13.97 -7.46 -2.38
N ASP A 29 -13.32 -8.61 -2.16
CA ASP A 29 -13.69 -9.61 -1.15
C ASP A 29 -12.55 -9.99 -0.19
N GLY A 30 -11.35 -9.45 -0.41
CA GLY A 30 -10.14 -9.78 0.35
C GLY A 30 -9.52 -11.13 0.00
N ILE A 31 -10.09 -11.87 -0.97
CA ILE A 31 -9.65 -13.21 -1.38
C ILE A 31 -9.07 -13.16 -2.79
N ARG A 32 -9.77 -12.53 -3.73
CA ARG A 32 -9.36 -12.39 -5.13
C ARG A 32 -8.78 -11.02 -5.35
N TRP A 33 -7.51 -10.97 -5.72
CA TRP A 33 -6.78 -9.72 -5.81
C TRP A 33 -6.33 -9.41 -7.23
N THR A 34 -6.45 -8.13 -7.59
CA THR A 34 -5.99 -7.57 -8.85
C THR A 34 -4.78 -6.68 -8.56
N LEU A 35 -3.66 -6.96 -9.21
CA LEU A 35 -2.49 -6.08 -9.20
C LEU A 35 -2.82 -4.79 -9.96
N LEU A 36 -2.40 -3.65 -9.42
CA LEU A 36 -2.51 -2.38 -10.11
C LEU A 36 -1.26 -2.11 -10.94
N GLU A 37 -1.44 -1.57 -12.14
CA GLU A 37 -0.35 -1.11 -13.02
C GLU A 37 0.24 0.19 -12.47
N THR A 38 1.13 0.06 -11.47
CA THR A 38 1.72 1.16 -10.71
C THR A 38 3.21 0.93 -10.50
N SER A 39 3.94 1.98 -10.11
CA SER A 39 5.36 1.84 -9.79
C SER A 39 5.58 0.89 -8.61
N VAL A 40 6.65 0.09 -8.67
CA VAL A 40 7.04 -0.77 -7.55
C VAL A 40 7.58 0.12 -6.44
N LEU A 41 6.92 0.11 -5.28
CA LEU A 41 7.39 0.81 -4.09
C LEU A 41 8.58 0.04 -3.53
N PRO A 42 9.80 0.62 -3.50
CA PRO A 42 10.95 -0.16 -3.08
C PRO A 42 10.93 -0.32 -1.57
N SER A 43 10.92 -1.58 -1.13
CA SER A 43 10.91 -2.05 0.26
C SER A 43 11.65 -3.38 0.36
N SER A 44 12.18 -3.68 1.54
CA SER A 44 12.62 -5.04 1.90
C SER A 44 11.41 -5.93 2.27
N ASP A 45 11.63 -6.92 3.11
CA ASP A 45 10.69 -7.97 3.55
C ASP A 45 9.48 -7.47 4.36
N GLU A 46 9.48 -6.23 4.86
CA GLU A 46 8.40 -5.68 5.67
C GLU A 46 7.81 -4.40 5.05
N SER A 47 6.50 -4.26 5.18
CA SER A 47 5.80 -2.99 4.98
C SER A 47 4.51 -2.96 5.81
N ASN A 48 4.12 -1.79 6.27
CA ASN A 48 2.83 -1.56 6.91
C ASN A 48 2.06 -0.47 6.16
N MET A 49 0.74 -0.40 6.38
CA MET A 49 -0.12 0.60 5.79
C MET A 49 -1.27 0.98 6.71
N SER A 50 -1.52 2.28 6.79
CA SER A 50 -2.71 2.89 7.41
C SER A 50 -3.40 3.84 6.42
N TYR A 51 -4.63 4.23 6.75
CA TYR A 51 -5.42 5.20 5.98
C TYR A 51 -5.99 6.24 6.92
N ASP A 52 -5.62 7.48 6.69
CA ASP A 52 -6.22 8.63 7.33
C ASP A 52 -7.51 9.00 6.58
N ARG A 53 -8.65 8.62 7.15
CA ARG A 53 -9.97 8.89 6.56
C ARG A 53 -10.32 10.37 6.53
N ALA A 54 -9.85 11.16 7.51
CA ALA A 54 -10.18 12.58 7.57
C ALA A 54 -9.54 13.35 6.41
N HIS A 55 -8.32 12.97 6.03
CA HIS A 55 -7.57 13.59 4.94
C HIS A 55 -7.50 12.73 3.66
N LYS A 56 -8.20 11.59 3.64
CA LYS A 56 -8.20 10.61 2.55
C LYS A 56 -6.79 10.28 2.05
N THR A 57 -5.89 9.99 2.99
CA THR A 57 -4.47 9.76 2.69
C THR A 57 -4.02 8.39 3.19
N PHE A 58 -3.61 7.54 2.26
CA PHE A 58 -2.88 6.31 2.56
C PHE A 58 -1.48 6.66 3.02
N ILE A 59 -0.99 5.94 4.03
CA ILE A 59 0.35 6.10 4.56
C ILE A 59 0.94 4.70 4.64
N ALA A 60 1.99 4.44 3.86
CA ALA A 60 2.75 3.21 3.93
C ALA A 60 4.13 3.45 4.54
N THR A 61 4.54 2.57 5.44
CA THR A 61 5.92 2.47 5.92
C THR A 61 6.60 1.30 5.22
N LEU A 62 7.74 1.58 4.59
CA LEU A 62 8.47 0.65 3.74
C LEU A 62 9.85 0.42 4.35
N LYS A 63 10.18 -0.82 4.72
CA LYS A 63 11.48 -1.17 5.29
C LYS A 63 12.59 -0.90 4.28
N ARG A 64 13.60 -0.14 4.68
CA ARG A 64 14.78 0.19 3.86
C ARG A 64 16.06 0.12 4.67
N GLY A 65 17.18 -0.02 3.96
CA GLY A 65 18.49 0.28 4.51
C GLY A 65 18.74 1.78 4.46
N GLY A 66 19.39 2.31 5.49
CA GLY A 66 19.94 3.64 5.55
C GLY A 66 21.37 3.64 6.13
N PRO A 67 22.00 4.80 6.28
CA PRO A 67 23.39 4.92 6.73
C PRO A 67 23.68 4.27 8.09
N PHE A 68 22.64 4.10 8.92
CA PHE A 68 22.74 3.56 10.28
C PHE A 68 21.96 2.24 10.45
N GLY A 69 21.75 1.49 9.37
CA GLY A 69 21.07 0.19 9.40
C GLY A 69 19.61 0.27 8.94
N ARG A 70 18.70 -0.43 9.62
CA ARG A 70 17.29 -0.54 9.21
C ARG A 70 16.54 0.75 9.48
N SER A 71 15.82 1.24 8.49
CA SER A 71 14.96 2.42 8.55
C SER A 71 13.60 2.15 7.89
N HIS A 72 12.66 3.07 8.07
CA HIS A 72 11.42 3.11 7.30
C HIS A 72 11.43 4.33 6.39
N ARG A 73 11.04 4.12 5.15
CA ARG A 73 10.64 5.20 4.24
C ARG A 73 9.12 5.33 4.30
N ILE A 74 8.62 6.56 4.17
CA ILE A 74 7.19 6.85 4.10
C ILE A 74 6.81 7.05 2.63
N TRP A 75 5.71 6.43 2.23
CA TRP A 75 4.99 6.73 1.00
C TRP A 75 3.57 7.15 1.37
N THR A 76 3.04 8.14 0.67
CA THR A 76 1.68 8.64 0.88
C THR A 76 0.96 8.77 -0.44
N SER A 77 -0.34 8.47 -0.43
CA SER A 77 -1.17 8.54 -1.64
C SER A 77 -2.59 8.94 -1.28
N ARG A 78 -3.31 9.54 -2.23
CA ARG A 78 -4.76 9.83 -2.07
C ARG A 78 -5.66 8.92 -2.90
N ASP A 79 -5.10 8.20 -3.86
CA ASP A 79 -5.82 7.34 -4.81
C ASP A 79 -5.34 5.87 -4.82
N PHE A 80 -4.33 5.59 -3.99
CA PHE A 80 -3.67 4.31 -3.83
C PHE A 80 -2.84 3.84 -5.03
N THR A 81 -2.60 4.72 -6.01
CA THR A 81 -1.84 4.42 -7.22
C THR A 81 -0.59 5.27 -7.40
N GLU A 82 -0.56 6.47 -6.81
CA GLU A 82 0.57 7.41 -6.88
C GLU A 82 1.03 7.90 -5.50
#